data_AF-A0A7Y2G215-F1
#
_entry.id   AF-A0A7Y2G215-F1
#
_cell.length_a   1.000
_cell.length_b   1.000
_cell.length_c   1.000
_cell.angle_alpha   90.00
_cell.angle_beta   90.00
_cell.angle_gamma   90.00
#
_symmetry.space_group_name_H-M   'P 1'
#
loop_
_entity.id
_entity.type
_entity.pdbx_description
1 polymer ?
#
loop_
_entity_poly.entity_id
_entity_poly.type
_entity_poly.pdbx_seq_one_letter_code
_entity_poly.pdbx_strand_id
1 'polypeptide(L)'
;MAPLFVVLFALAGCNPGQDHDHGATTGLDPTLFMDGAVLATSIEDCTLSDGTQTKCYSITIAGYPLNHSVGPFCPPKTTSVAEEGGIWFDGNAVYDVDGPFILGLATLYDDDHWKLYDEDGNVRITDTPEAFDAAARPDVDPEYQNYCVEGRMEWLENGEPVTSTVMIPTTPVVAERVGRAVGNLGITLNGVVIAASAPVDAILSAYTIAAFDDCGGHINPFDGYHLHGARGCSEVGVA
;
A
#
# COMPACT_ATOMS: atom_id res chain seq x y z
N MET A 1 30.78 28.45 -10.35
CA MET A 1 30.88 29.11 -9.04
C MET A 1 29.46 29.46 -8.59
N ALA A 2 29.13 29.03 -7.36
CA ALA A 2 27.92 29.25 -6.54
C ALA A 2 26.56 28.67 -7.02
N PRO A 3 25.66 28.23 -6.10
CA PRO A 3 25.92 27.46 -4.88
C PRO A 3 24.94 26.28 -4.63
N LEU A 4 25.41 25.42 -3.73
CA LEU A 4 24.78 24.45 -2.82
C LEU A 4 23.27 24.62 -2.50
N PHE A 5 22.52 23.51 -2.58
CA PHE A 5 21.31 23.28 -1.77
C PHE A 5 21.39 21.87 -1.15
N VAL A 6 21.44 21.83 0.18
CA VAL A 6 21.39 20.62 1.01
C VAL A 6 19.94 20.40 1.37
N VAL A 7 19.38 19.22 1.07
CA VAL A 7 18.15 18.75 1.70
C VAL A 7 18.55 17.66 2.69
N LEU A 8 18.48 18.03 3.97
CA LEU A 8 18.69 17.16 5.11
C LEU A 8 17.35 16.47 5.42
N PHE A 9 17.17 15.22 4.99
CA PHE A 9 16.20 14.35 5.63
C PHE A 9 16.81 13.85 6.92
N ALA A 10 16.22 14.23 8.05
CA ALA A 10 16.55 13.66 9.35
C ALA A 10 15.99 12.23 9.44
N LEU A 11 16.66 11.29 8.78
CA LEU A 11 16.77 9.92 9.27
C LEU A 11 17.79 9.97 10.41
N ALA A 12 17.45 9.41 11.58
CA ALA A 12 18.41 9.22 12.65
C ALA A 12 19.67 8.53 12.06
N GLY A 13 20.79 9.24 12.10
CA GLY A 13 21.94 8.95 11.26
C GLY A 13 22.70 7.68 11.66
N CYS A 14 23.05 6.86 10.67
CA CYS A 14 24.22 5.98 10.76
C CYS A 14 25.46 6.80 10.37
N ASN A 15 26.17 7.31 11.38
CA ASN A 15 27.51 7.87 11.21
C ASN A 15 28.50 6.70 11.04
N PRO A 16 29.27 6.58 9.94
CA PRO A 16 30.06 5.39 9.61
C PRO A 16 31.38 5.27 10.41
N GLY A 17 31.40 5.73 11.66
CA GLY A 17 32.63 5.82 12.46
C GLY A 17 32.45 5.79 13.97
N GLN A 18 31.30 5.35 14.47
CA GLN A 18 31.13 5.10 15.90
C GLN A 18 30.65 3.66 16.07
N ASP A 19 31.52 2.80 16.64
CA ASP A 19 31.09 1.59 17.35
C ASP A 19 30.23 2.06 18.53
N HIS A 20 28.97 2.37 18.24
CA HIS A 20 27.95 2.34 19.26
C HIS A 20 27.67 0.87 19.47
N ASP A 21 27.93 0.39 20.69
CA ASP A 21 27.35 -0.86 21.17
C ASP A 21 25.84 -0.73 20.95
N HIS A 22 25.36 -1.31 19.84
CA HIS A 22 23.95 -1.37 19.51
C HIS A 22 23.35 -2.33 20.52
N GLY A 23 23.07 -1.80 21.71
CA GLY A 23 22.37 -2.52 22.76
C GLY A 23 21.17 -3.22 22.15
N ALA A 24 20.98 -4.49 22.53
CA ALA A 24 20.01 -5.40 21.95
C ALA A 24 18.74 -4.65 21.52
N THR A 25 18.49 -4.59 20.21
CA THR A 25 17.23 -4.05 19.68
C THR A 25 16.11 -4.86 20.33
N THR A 26 15.33 -4.23 21.20
CA THR A 26 14.12 -4.84 21.73
C THR A 26 13.26 -5.28 20.56
N GLY A 27 12.79 -6.53 20.59
CA GLY A 27 11.90 -7.07 19.59
C GLY A 27 10.59 -6.30 19.51
N LEU A 28 9.69 -6.78 18.64
CA LEU A 28 8.32 -6.27 18.56
C LEU A 28 7.68 -6.18 19.96
N ASP A 29 7.03 -5.06 20.26
CA ASP A 29 6.13 -4.92 21.40
C ASP A 29 4.68 -5.14 20.92
N PRO A 30 4.07 -6.31 21.18
CA PRO A 30 2.72 -6.60 20.71
C PRO A 30 1.64 -5.75 21.38
N THR A 31 1.96 -5.04 22.48
CA THR A 31 0.99 -4.19 23.18
C THR A 31 0.68 -2.89 22.44
N LEU A 32 1.42 -2.59 21.37
CA LEU A 32 1.21 -1.42 20.52
C LEU A 32 0.11 -1.62 19.47
N PHE A 33 -0.29 -2.87 19.20
CA PHE A 33 -1.40 -3.13 18.28
C PHE A 33 -2.72 -2.66 18.88
N MET A 34 -3.59 -2.13 18.03
CA MET A 34 -4.96 -1.82 18.43
C MET A 34 -5.72 -3.09 18.80
N ASP A 35 -6.65 -2.99 19.75
CA ASP A 35 -7.52 -4.09 20.14
C ASP A 35 -8.29 -4.61 18.91
N GLY A 36 -8.09 -5.88 18.57
CA GLY A 36 -8.68 -6.53 17.39
C GLY A 36 -7.79 -6.54 16.14
N ALA A 37 -6.67 -5.82 16.13
CA ALA A 37 -5.76 -5.79 14.97
C ALA A 37 -5.02 -7.12 14.78
N VAL A 38 -4.75 -7.80 15.89
CA VAL A 38 -4.12 -9.13 15.95
C VAL A 38 -5.17 -10.14 16.40
N LEU A 39 -5.44 -11.14 15.56
CA LEU A 39 -6.39 -12.22 15.82
C LEU A 39 -5.73 -13.40 16.56
N ALA A 40 -4.45 -13.66 16.27
CA ALA A 40 -3.68 -14.70 16.92
C ALA A 40 -2.19 -14.32 16.98
N THR A 41 -1.52 -14.75 18.04
CA THR A 41 -0.07 -14.60 18.18
C THR A 41 0.54 -15.81 18.88
N SER A 42 1.66 -16.31 18.35
CA SER A 42 2.47 -17.39 18.93
C SER A 42 3.95 -17.09 18.75
N ILE A 43 4.81 -17.83 19.46
CA ILE A 43 6.26 -17.82 19.24
C ILE A 43 6.66 -19.20 18.73
N GLU A 44 7.34 -19.23 17.59
CA GLU A 44 7.70 -20.46 16.86
C GLU A 44 9.17 -20.43 16.44
N ASP A 45 9.73 -21.61 16.16
CA ASP A 45 11.06 -21.70 15.55
C ASP A 45 11.02 -21.25 14.09
N CYS A 46 11.97 -20.42 13.68
CA CYS A 46 12.06 -19.91 12.32
C CYS A 46 13.52 -19.84 11.83
N THR A 47 13.69 -19.77 10.51
CA THR A 47 14.99 -19.59 9.86
C THR A 47 14.98 -18.29 9.07
N LEU A 48 15.92 -17.41 9.34
CA LEU A 48 16.06 -16.13 8.65
C LEU A 48 16.67 -16.33 7.24
N SER A 49 16.64 -15.28 6.43
CA SER A 49 17.13 -15.33 5.03
C SER A 49 18.63 -15.65 4.90
N ASP A 50 19.42 -15.43 5.96
CA ASP A 50 20.85 -15.77 6.05
C ASP A 50 21.10 -17.21 6.57
N GLY A 51 20.04 -17.95 6.88
CA GLY A 51 20.11 -19.29 7.48
C GLY A 51 20.17 -19.32 9.00
N THR A 52 20.17 -18.17 9.68
CA THR A 52 20.16 -18.09 11.15
C THR A 52 18.89 -18.70 11.71
N GLN A 53 19.02 -19.67 12.60
CA GLN A 53 17.89 -20.22 13.36
C GLN A 53 17.59 -19.35 14.57
N THR A 54 16.33 -18.99 14.75
CA THR A 54 15.88 -18.14 15.86
C THR A 54 14.42 -18.41 16.22
N LYS A 55 13.87 -17.62 17.15
CA LYS A 55 12.45 -17.56 17.45
C LYS A 55 11.81 -16.39 16.73
N CYS A 56 10.63 -16.61 16.17
CA CYS A 56 9.81 -15.56 15.56
C CYS A 56 8.45 -15.49 16.24
N TYR A 57 7.91 -14.28 16.35
CA TYR A 57 6.48 -14.09 16.46
C TYR A 57 5.81 -14.55 15.16
N SER A 58 4.80 -15.41 15.29
CA SER A 58 3.80 -15.66 14.24
C SER A 58 2.57 -14.86 14.61
N ILE A 59 2.18 -13.92 13.74
CA ILE A 59 1.12 -12.94 14.03
C ILE A 59 0.11 -12.98 12.91
N THR A 60 -1.12 -13.38 13.24
CA THR A 60 -2.27 -13.28 12.34
C THR A 60 -2.97 -11.96 12.56
N ILE A 61 -2.93 -11.08 11.56
CA ILE A 61 -3.61 -9.78 11.57
C ILE A 61 -5.02 -9.87 10.97
N ALA A 62 -5.87 -8.91 11.34
CA ALA A 62 -7.27 -8.85 10.92
C ALA A 62 -7.48 -8.63 9.42
N GLY A 63 -6.54 -7.95 8.74
CA GLY A 63 -6.63 -7.70 7.30
C GLY A 63 -7.56 -6.54 6.91
N TYR A 64 -7.97 -5.73 7.88
CA TYR A 64 -8.78 -4.53 7.66
C TYR A 64 -8.48 -3.48 8.74
N PRO A 65 -8.38 -2.19 8.39
CA PRO A 65 -8.00 -1.17 9.35
C PRO A 65 -9.14 -0.88 10.34
N LEU A 66 -8.79 -0.70 11.61
CA LEU A 66 -9.76 -0.52 12.70
C LEU A 66 -10.12 0.94 13.01
N ASN A 67 -9.37 1.90 12.46
CA ASN A 67 -9.41 3.30 12.88
C ASN A 67 -9.72 4.30 11.75
N HIS A 68 -9.99 3.81 10.54
CA HIS A 68 -10.42 4.64 9.43
C HIS A 68 -11.35 3.86 8.49
N SER A 69 -12.13 4.60 7.72
CA SER A 69 -12.90 4.04 6.62
C SER A 69 -11.98 3.88 5.41
N VAL A 70 -12.05 2.72 4.77
CA VAL A 70 -11.34 2.44 3.52
C VAL A 70 -12.01 3.17 2.35
N GLY A 71 -11.19 3.73 1.47
CA GLY A 71 -11.66 4.61 0.39
C GLY A 71 -11.90 6.06 0.87
N PRO A 72 -12.34 6.96 -0.02
CA PRO A 72 -12.66 6.75 -1.44
C PRO A 72 -11.44 6.39 -2.31
N PHE A 73 -11.70 5.86 -3.52
CA PHE A 73 -10.67 5.43 -4.46
C PHE A 73 -10.82 6.16 -5.81
N CYS A 74 -11.85 5.79 -6.56
CA CYS A 74 -12.08 6.33 -7.90
C CYS A 74 -13.11 7.48 -7.85
N PRO A 75 -12.79 8.65 -8.41
CA PRO A 75 -13.74 9.76 -8.47
C PRO A 75 -14.88 9.44 -9.43
N PRO A 76 -16.15 9.76 -9.11
CA PRO A 76 -17.29 9.44 -9.98
C PRO A 76 -17.33 10.26 -11.28
N LYS A 77 -16.76 11.47 -11.28
CA LYS A 77 -16.86 12.43 -12.38
C LYS A 77 -15.53 13.12 -12.68
N THR A 78 -15.38 13.62 -13.91
CA THR A 78 -14.28 14.53 -14.28
C THR A 78 -14.36 15.91 -13.62
N THR A 79 -15.42 16.18 -12.86
CA THR A 79 -15.59 17.38 -12.03
C THR A 79 -15.38 17.11 -10.54
N SER A 80 -15.06 15.86 -10.18
CA SER A 80 -14.88 15.48 -8.78
C SER A 80 -13.69 16.19 -8.17
N VAL A 81 -13.82 16.51 -6.88
CA VAL A 81 -12.74 17.08 -6.07
C VAL A 81 -11.91 15.96 -5.43
N ALA A 82 -10.77 16.34 -4.83
CA ALA A 82 -9.85 15.39 -4.21
C ALA A 82 -10.55 14.50 -3.17
N GLU A 83 -11.47 15.03 -2.37
CA GLU A 83 -12.18 14.27 -1.32
C GLU A 83 -13.19 13.23 -1.86
N GLU A 84 -13.47 13.23 -3.16
CA GLU A 84 -14.35 12.25 -3.81
C GLU A 84 -13.57 11.12 -4.48
N GLY A 85 -12.24 11.21 -4.54
CA GLY A 85 -11.33 10.17 -5.00
C GLY A 85 -10.25 9.92 -3.94
N GLY A 86 -9.33 9.00 -4.24
CA GLY A 86 -8.16 8.77 -3.40
C GLY A 86 -6.91 9.36 -4.02
N ILE A 87 -5.80 8.63 -3.97
CA ILE A 87 -4.50 9.04 -4.49
C ILE A 87 -3.93 8.02 -5.48
N TRP A 88 -2.98 8.48 -6.30
CA TRP A 88 -2.19 7.64 -7.18
C TRP A 88 -0.70 7.86 -6.94
N PHE A 89 0.02 6.76 -6.72
CA PHE A 89 1.48 6.75 -6.60
C PHE A 89 2.12 6.46 -7.96
N ASP A 90 3.00 7.35 -8.41
CA ASP A 90 3.79 7.14 -9.62
C ASP A 90 5.24 7.65 -9.41
N GLY A 91 6.16 6.71 -9.26
CA GLY A 91 7.54 7.00 -8.89
C GLY A 91 7.64 7.79 -7.58
N ASN A 92 8.09 9.05 -7.67
CA ASN A 92 8.18 9.96 -6.52
C ASN A 92 6.97 10.92 -6.42
N ALA A 93 6.03 10.84 -7.35
CA ALA A 93 4.86 11.68 -7.39
C ALA A 93 3.69 11.02 -6.64
N VAL A 94 2.87 11.89 -6.05
CA VAL A 94 1.58 11.56 -5.48
C VAL A 94 0.59 12.52 -6.10
N TYR A 95 -0.46 11.98 -6.70
CA TYR A 95 -1.56 12.75 -7.26
C TYR A 95 -2.83 12.48 -6.48
N ASP A 96 -3.65 13.49 -6.26
CA ASP A 96 -5.05 13.29 -5.92
C ASP A 96 -5.74 12.76 -7.18
N VAL A 97 -6.50 11.67 -7.07
CA VAL A 97 -7.27 11.10 -8.17
C VAL A 97 -8.58 11.87 -8.26
N ASP A 98 -8.47 13.13 -8.68
CA ASP A 98 -9.58 14.05 -8.85
C ASP A 98 -9.93 14.23 -10.34
N GLY A 99 -10.94 15.05 -10.62
CA GLY A 99 -11.34 15.37 -11.98
C GLY A 99 -10.20 15.92 -12.86
N PRO A 100 -9.45 16.94 -12.40
CA PRO A 100 -8.24 17.42 -13.07
C PRO A 100 -7.20 16.34 -13.39
N PHE A 101 -6.92 15.43 -12.45
CA PHE A 101 -6.01 14.29 -12.69
C PHE A 101 -6.54 13.40 -13.81
N ILE A 102 -7.81 12.97 -13.74
CA ILE A 102 -8.44 12.11 -14.75
C ILE A 102 -8.43 12.75 -16.15
N LEU A 103 -8.69 14.05 -16.25
CA LEU A 103 -8.63 14.80 -17.51
C LEU A 103 -7.19 15.00 -18.00
N GLY A 104 -6.23 15.00 -17.09
CA GLY A 104 -4.82 15.28 -17.35
C GLY A 104 -3.99 14.06 -17.78
N LEU A 105 -4.51 12.83 -17.65
CA LEU A 105 -3.75 11.58 -17.87
C LEU A 105 -3.02 11.54 -19.23
N ALA A 106 -3.69 11.93 -20.32
CA ALA A 106 -3.06 11.94 -21.65
C ALA A 106 -1.87 12.90 -21.74
N THR A 107 -1.95 14.05 -21.07
CA THR A 107 -0.83 15.01 -21.01
C THR A 107 0.26 14.53 -20.05
N LEU A 108 -0.12 13.94 -18.92
CA LEU A 108 0.80 13.43 -17.91
C LEU A 108 1.70 12.34 -18.49
N TYR A 109 1.15 11.44 -19.30
CA TYR A 109 1.86 10.31 -19.89
C TYR A 109 2.24 10.49 -21.36
N ASP A 110 1.98 11.66 -21.96
CA ASP A 110 2.24 11.97 -23.37
C ASP A 110 1.62 10.93 -24.34
N ASP A 111 0.38 10.51 -24.06
CA ASP A 111 -0.33 9.47 -24.81
C ASP A 111 -1.85 9.69 -24.84
N ASP A 112 -2.37 10.02 -26.01
CA ASP A 112 -3.80 10.30 -26.26
C ASP A 112 -4.72 9.07 -26.12
N HIS A 113 -4.17 7.86 -25.95
CA HIS A 113 -4.99 6.68 -25.64
C HIS A 113 -5.60 6.72 -24.24
N TRP A 114 -5.04 7.52 -23.32
CA TRP A 114 -5.59 7.70 -21.98
C TRP A 114 -6.92 8.47 -22.01
N LYS A 115 -8.00 7.78 -21.66
CA LYS A 115 -9.33 8.39 -21.49
C LYS A 115 -10.20 7.55 -20.58
N LEU A 116 -10.11 7.77 -19.27
CA LEU A 116 -10.85 7.03 -18.24
C LEU A 116 -12.33 7.43 -18.10
N TYR A 117 -12.87 8.25 -19.00
CA TYR A 117 -14.21 8.81 -18.88
C TYR A 117 -15.01 8.77 -20.18
N ASP A 118 -16.33 8.82 -20.04
CA ASP A 118 -17.28 8.88 -21.16
C ASP A 118 -17.55 10.33 -21.64
N GLU A 119 -18.47 10.51 -22.57
CA GLU A 119 -18.80 11.83 -23.13
C GLU A 119 -19.51 12.76 -22.13
N ASP A 120 -20.15 12.19 -21.11
CA ASP A 120 -20.85 12.92 -20.03
C ASP A 120 -19.94 13.19 -18.82
N GLY A 121 -18.65 12.86 -18.95
CA GLY A 121 -17.65 13.00 -17.89
C GLY A 121 -17.84 12.02 -16.73
N ASN A 122 -18.58 10.92 -16.90
CA ASN A 122 -18.54 9.82 -15.94
C ASN A 122 -17.20 9.11 -16.06
N VAL A 123 -16.53 8.92 -14.94
CA VAL A 123 -15.34 8.07 -14.89
C VAL A 123 -15.78 6.61 -15.00
N ARG A 124 -15.08 5.84 -15.82
CA ARG A 124 -15.25 4.40 -15.94
C ARG A 124 -14.60 3.75 -14.73
N ILE A 125 -15.44 3.21 -13.85
CA ILE A 125 -15.04 2.58 -12.59
C ILE A 125 -15.46 1.11 -12.64
N THR A 126 -14.66 0.22 -12.04
CA THR A 126 -15.10 -1.16 -11.81
C THR A 126 -16.13 -1.19 -10.67
N ASP A 127 -17.41 -1.34 -11.02
CA ASP A 127 -18.55 -1.21 -10.10
C ASP A 127 -19.24 -2.55 -9.77
N THR A 128 -18.66 -3.68 -10.21
CA THR A 128 -19.11 -5.04 -9.88
C THR A 128 -17.93 -5.92 -9.45
N PRO A 129 -18.18 -7.02 -8.71
CA PRO A 129 -17.13 -8.00 -8.37
C PRO A 129 -16.40 -8.54 -9.61
N GLU A 130 -17.14 -8.83 -10.69
CA GLU A 130 -16.56 -9.39 -11.91
C GLU A 130 -15.65 -8.40 -12.62
N ALA A 131 -16.05 -7.12 -12.66
CA ALA A 131 -15.23 -6.06 -13.22
C ALA A 131 -13.95 -5.84 -12.39
N PHE A 132 -14.09 -5.87 -11.08
CA PHE A 132 -12.97 -5.78 -10.15
C PHE A 132 -11.98 -6.94 -10.35
N ASP A 133 -12.44 -8.20 -10.38
CA ASP A 133 -11.59 -9.38 -10.60
C ASP A 133 -10.87 -9.36 -11.97
N ALA A 134 -11.56 -8.86 -13.00
CA ALA A 134 -11.02 -8.77 -14.35
C ALA A 134 -9.98 -7.65 -14.52
N ALA A 135 -10.08 -6.57 -13.73
CA ALA A 135 -9.17 -5.44 -13.79
C ALA A 135 -8.05 -5.46 -12.74
N ALA A 136 -8.27 -6.05 -11.56
CA ALA A 136 -7.32 -6.09 -10.44
C ALA A 136 -6.35 -7.29 -10.53
N ARG A 137 -5.78 -7.52 -11.73
CA ARG A 137 -4.87 -8.62 -12.03
C ARG A 137 -3.73 -8.17 -12.95
N PRO A 138 -2.57 -8.85 -12.95
CA PRO A 138 -1.43 -8.46 -13.80
C PRO A 138 -1.75 -8.46 -15.30
N ASP A 139 -2.65 -9.36 -15.73
CA ASP A 139 -3.12 -9.47 -17.10
C ASP A 139 -4.54 -8.93 -17.18
N VAL A 140 -4.66 -7.60 -17.10
CA VAL A 140 -5.94 -6.86 -17.12
C VAL A 140 -6.76 -7.27 -18.35
N ASP A 141 -8.03 -7.61 -18.16
CA ASP A 141 -8.90 -7.89 -19.29
C ASP A 141 -9.02 -6.64 -20.19
N PRO A 142 -8.80 -6.76 -21.51
CA PRO A 142 -8.88 -5.65 -22.45
C PRO A 142 -10.15 -4.80 -22.36
N GLU A 143 -11.27 -5.36 -21.91
CA GLU A 143 -12.52 -4.62 -21.69
C GLU A 143 -12.39 -3.50 -20.64
N TYR A 144 -11.52 -3.69 -19.64
CA TYR A 144 -11.30 -2.73 -18.56
C TYR A 144 -10.06 -1.86 -18.75
N GLN A 145 -9.48 -1.83 -19.95
CA GLN A 145 -8.54 -0.76 -20.29
C GLN A 145 -9.25 0.59 -20.23
N ASN A 146 -8.56 1.63 -19.77
CA ASN A 146 -9.15 2.94 -19.49
C ASN A 146 -10.24 2.92 -18.42
N TYR A 147 -10.05 2.11 -17.37
CA TYR A 147 -10.84 2.17 -16.14
C TYR A 147 -9.99 2.62 -14.96
N CYS A 148 -10.63 3.35 -14.04
CA CYS A 148 -10.18 3.43 -12.66
C CYS A 148 -10.64 2.16 -11.93
N VAL A 149 -9.70 1.44 -11.33
CA VAL A 149 -9.97 0.17 -10.65
C VAL A 149 -10.30 0.46 -9.19
N GLU A 150 -11.52 0.12 -8.81
CA GLU A 150 -12.05 0.19 -7.46
C GLU A 150 -12.39 -1.22 -6.98
N GLY A 151 -11.95 -1.55 -5.77
CA GLY A 151 -12.32 -2.77 -5.06
C GLY A 151 -13.18 -2.45 -3.84
N ARG A 152 -14.03 -3.39 -3.43
CA ARG A 152 -14.88 -3.26 -2.24
C ARG A 152 -14.78 -4.48 -1.36
N MET A 153 -14.93 -4.27 -0.06
CA MET A 153 -14.80 -5.34 0.93
C MET A 153 -15.89 -6.40 0.72
N GLU A 154 -17.11 -5.99 0.40
CA GLU A 154 -18.22 -6.92 0.13
C GLU A 154 -18.02 -7.82 -1.11
N TRP A 155 -17.02 -7.53 -1.96
CA TRP A 155 -16.69 -8.34 -3.14
C TRP A 155 -15.60 -9.37 -2.87
N LEU A 156 -14.95 -9.30 -1.70
CA LEU A 156 -13.99 -10.32 -1.27
C LEU A 156 -14.70 -11.65 -0.95
N GLU A 157 -13.92 -12.71 -0.80
CA GLU A 157 -14.46 -14.03 -0.48
C GLU A 157 -15.33 -13.97 0.80
N ASN A 158 -16.61 -14.32 0.67
CA ASN A 158 -17.64 -14.23 1.72
C ASN A 158 -17.92 -12.81 2.25
N GLY A 159 -17.38 -11.77 1.62
CA GLY A 159 -17.50 -10.39 2.10
C GLY A 159 -16.79 -10.18 3.44
N GLU A 160 -15.65 -10.83 3.64
CA GLU A 160 -14.83 -10.76 4.85
C GLU A 160 -13.41 -10.29 4.54
N PRO A 161 -12.74 -9.60 5.48
CA PRO A 161 -11.32 -9.27 5.35
C PRO A 161 -10.41 -10.48 5.14
N VAL A 162 -9.37 -10.30 4.30
CA VAL A 162 -8.33 -11.32 4.11
C VAL A 162 -7.32 -11.23 5.25
N THR A 163 -7.35 -12.21 6.16
CA THR A 163 -6.38 -12.30 7.25
C THR A 163 -5.01 -12.74 6.72
N SER A 164 -3.93 -12.16 7.27
CA SER A 164 -2.55 -12.51 6.90
C SER A 164 -1.75 -12.92 8.13
N THR A 165 -0.94 -13.98 7.99
CA THR A 165 0.01 -14.38 9.04
C THR A 165 1.43 -13.99 8.64
N VAL A 166 2.11 -13.22 9.50
CA VAL A 166 3.49 -12.77 9.28
C VAL A 166 4.43 -13.30 10.34
N MET A 167 5.69 -13.52 9.95
CA MET A 167 6.75 -13.98 10.83
C MET A 167 7.74 -12.85 11.09
N ILE A 168 7.91 -12.46 12.37
CA ILE A 168 8.82 -11.39 12.78
C ILE A 168 9.80 -11.95 13.83
N PRO A 169 11.12 -11.87 13.64
CA PRO A 169 12.07 -12.37 14.62
C PRO A 169 11.90 -11.67 15.97
N THR A 170 11.92 -12.44 17.07
CA THR A 170 11.81 -11.88 18.42
C THR A 170 13.04 -11.06 18.80
N THR A 171 14.17 -11.35 18.17
CA THR A 171 15.41 -10.57 18.24
C THR A 171 15.81 -10.18 16.82
N PRO A 172 15.63 -8.92 16.42
CA PRO A 172 16.05 -8.44 15.11
C PRO A 172 17.53 -8.69 14.86
N VAL A 173 17.87 -9.05 13.62
CA VAL A 173 19.25 -9.24 13.17
C VAL A 173 19.55 -8.19 12.12
N VAL A 174 20.65 -7.45 12.30
CA VAL A 174 21.10 -6.44 11.33
C VAL A 174 21.51 -7.15 10.05
N ALA A 175 20.89 -6.78 8.92
CA ALA A 175 21.26 -7.32 7.62
C ALA A 175 22.64 -6.79 7.18
N GLU A 176 23.47 -7.66 6.61
CA GLU A 176 24.81 -7.28 6.11
C GLU A 176 24.77 -6.32 4.91
N ARG A 177 23.65 -6.32 4.18
CA ARG A 177 23.44 -5.49 3.00
C ARG A 177 22.00 -5.01 2.94
N VAL A 178 21.80 -3.86 2.31
CA VAL A 178 20.46 -3.38 1.96
C VAL A 178 19.85 -4.36 0.96
N GLY A 179 18.73 -4.98 1.35
CA GLY A 179 17.93 -5.83 0.48
C GLY A 179 17.02 -5.00 -0.43
N ARG A 180 16.55 -5.60 -1.52
CA ARG A 180 15.43 -5.03 -2.29
C ARG A 180 14.13 -5.32 -1.54
N ALA A 181 13.26 -4.32 -1.44
CA ALA A 181 11.88 -4.50 -1.00
C ALA A 181 11.15 -5.44 -1.96
N VAL A 182 10.82 -6.65 -1.52
CA VAL A 182 10.07 -7.66 -2.28
C VAL A 182 8.99 -8.26 -1.39
N GLY A 183 7.78 -8.41 -1.92
CA GLY A 183 6.63 -8.91 -1.16
C GLY A 183 6.21 -7.95 -0.03
N ASN A 184 5.72 -8.52 1.07
CA ASN A 184 5.24 -7.75 2.22
C ASN A 184 6.42 -7.19 3.02
N LEU A 185 6.38 -5.90 3.31
CA LEU A 185 7.42 -5.16 4.02
C LEU A 185 7.16 -5.06 5.52
N GLY A 186 5.90 -5.25 5.93
CA GLY A 186 5.51 -5.22 7.34
C GLY A 186 4.02 -5.32 7.54
N ILE A 187 3.61 -5.07 8.78
CA ILE A 187 2.21 -4.94 9.20
C ILE A 187 2.06 -3.65 9.98
N THR A 188 0.89 -3.03 9.89
CA THR A 188 0.55 -1.83 10.65
C THR A 188 0.00 -2.17 12.03
N LEU A 189 0.04 -1.20 12.94
CA LEU A 189 -0.50 -1.35 14.30
C LEU A 189 -2.03 -1.43 14.32
N ASN A 190 -2.72 -1.00 13.26
CA ASN A 190 -4.15 -1.13 13.08
C ASN A 190 -4.57 -2.40 12.29
N GLY A 191 -3.63 -3.30 11.94
CA GLY A 191 -3.96 -4.67 11.51
C GLY A 191 -4.01 -4.93 10.01
N VAL A 192 -3.24 -4.20 9.19
CA VAL A 192 -3.15 -4.41 7.74
C VAL A 192 -1.72 -4.66 7.27
N VAL A 193 -1.56 -5.32 6.12
CA VAL A 193 -0.26 -5.55 5.49
C VAL A 193 0.27 -4.26 4.86
N ILE A 194 1.58 -4.06 4.94
CA ILE A 194 2.31 -3.09 4.12
C ILE A 194 3.02 -3.88 3.03
N ALA A 195 2.56 -3.78 1.78
CA ALA A 195 3.14 -4.43 0.62
C ALA A 195 4.28 -3.59 0.02
N ALA A 196 5.13 -4.21 -0.79
CA ALA A 196 6.06 -3.50 -1.67
C ALA A 196 5.29 -2.62 -2.66
N SER A 197 5.97 -1.65 -3.29
CA SER A 197 5.35 -0.78 -4.29
C SER A 197 4.53 -1.55 -5.32
N ALA A 198 3.33 -1.04 -5.62
CA ALA A 198 2.46 -1.60 -6.65
C ALA A 198 3.19 -1.63 -8.00
N PRO A 199 2.86 -2.57 -8.90
CA PRO A 199 3.50 -2.68 -10.21
C PRO A 199 2.98 -1.58 -11.15
N VAL A 200 3.37 -0.33 -10.89
CA VAL A 200 2.94 0.88 -11.64
C VAL A 200 3.14 0.70 -13.13
N ASP A 201 4.31 0.21 -13.57
CA ASP A 201 4.59 -0.03 -15.00
C ASP A 201 3.55 -0.96 -15.65
N ALA A 202 3.12 -2.02 -14.94
CA ALA A 202 2.12 -2.95 -15.46
C ALA A 202 0.73 -2.30 -15.54
N ILE A 203 0.35 -1.55 -14.50
CA ILE A 203 -0.92 -0.82 -14.42
C ILE A 203 -1.03 0.22 -15.54
N LEU A 204 0.01 1.03 -15.73
CA LEU A 204 0.05 2.03 -16.79
C LEU A 204 0.08 1.40 -18.19
N SER A 205 0.74 0.25 -18.37
CA SER A 205 0.74 -0.47 -19.66
C SER A 205 -0.64 -1.02 -20.06
N ALA A 206 -1.53 -1.20 -19.09
CA ALA A 206 -2.92 -1.61 -19.29
C ALA A 206 -3.89 -0.41 -19.40
N TYR A 207 -3.39 0.83 -19.36
CA TYR A 207 -4.20 2.05 -19.32
C TYR A 207 -5.21 2.05 -18.16
N THR A 208 -4.85 1.51 -17.00
CA THR A 208 -5.69 1.56 -15.81
C THR A 208 -5.07 2.44 -14.73
N ILE A 209 -5.90 2.87 -13.78
CA ILE A 209 -5.44 3.51 -12.53
C ILE A 209 -5.99 2.68 -11.38
N ALA A 210 -5.12 2.01 -10.63
CA ALA A 210 -5.49 1.31 -9.41
C ALA A 210 -5.38 2.26 -8.22
N ALA A 211 -6.41 3.11 -8.06
CA ALA A 211 -6.38 4.17 -7.07
C ALA A 211 -6.20 3.60 -5.65
N PHE A 212 -5.38 4.27 -4.85
CA PHE A 212 -5.26 4.04 -3.42
C PHE A 212 -6.19 5.01 -2.69
N ASP A 213 -6.61 4.69 -1.48
CA ASP A 213 -7.22 5.69 -0.60
C ASP A 213 -6.15 6.67 -0.05
N ASP A 214 -6.59 7.72 0.62
CA ASP A 214 -5.69 8.72 1.22
C ASP A 214 -4.73 8.15 2.27
N CYS A 215 -5.05 6.97 2.80
CA CYS A 215 -4.20 6.23 3.72
C CYS A 215 -3.10 5.43 3.02
N GLY A 216 -3.18 5.33 1.68
CA GLY A 216 -2.22 4.74 0.77
C GLY A 216 -2.38 3.24 0.58
N GLY A 217 -3.60 2.72 0.79
CA GLY A 217 -3.95 1.33 0.52
C GLY A 217 -5.06 1.18 -0.52
N HIS A 218 -5.25 -0.05 -0.97
CA HIS A 218 -6.41 -0.43 -1.79
C HIS A 218 -6.81 -1.87 -1.49
N ILE A 219 -7.91 -2.31 -2.10
CA ILE A 219 -8.40 -3.68 -2.01
C ILE A 219 -7.95 -4.46 -3.26
N ASN A 220 -7.35 -5.63 -3.05
CA ASN A 220 -7.11 -6.63 -4.10
C ASN A 220 -8.01 -7.86 -3.84
N PRO A 221 -8.50 -8.56 -4.88
CA PRO A 221 -9.40 -9.70 -4.71
C PRO A 221 -8.83 -10.83 -3.83
N PHE A 222 -7.51 -11.01 -3.85
CA PHE A 222 -6.82 -12.11 -3.18
C PHE A 222 -6.15 -11.69 -1.88
N ASP A 223 -5.55 -10.49 -1.86
CA ASP A 223 -4.79 -10.00 -0.70
C ASP A 223 -5.63 -9.13 0.24
N GLY A 224 -6.86 -8.78 -0.14
CA GLY A 224 -7.72 -7.88 0.60
C GLY A 224 -7.16 -6.46 0.66
N TYR A 225 -7.47 -5.73 1.73
CA TYR A 225 -6.95 -4.38 1.93
C TYR A 225 -5.49 -4.39 2.40
N HIS A 226 -4.63 -3.68 1.70
CA HIS A 226 -3.21 -3.56 2.04
C HIS A 226 -2.64 -2.20 1.60
N LEU A 227 -1.60 -1.75 2.30
CA LEU A 227 -0.93 -0.47 2.04
C LEU A 227 0.24 -0.63 1.07
N HIS A 228 0.42 0.34 0.20
CA HIS A 228 1.64 0.52 -0.61
C HIS A 228 2.46 1.75 -0.16
N GLY A 229 1.88 2.62 0.66
CA GLY A 229 2.58 3.72 1.32
C GLY A 229 1.81 4.19 2.55
N ALA A 230 2.47 4.34 3.70
CA ALA A 230 1.82 4.84 4.90
C ALA A 230 1.69 6.37 4.85
N ARG A 231 0.47 6.88 5.04
CA ARG A 231 0.15 8.31 4.90
C ARG A 231 -0.43 8.98 6.16
N GLY A 232 -0.26 8.36 7.34
CA GLY A 232 -0.70 8.94 8.62
C GLY A 232 -1.99 8.35 9.20
N CYS A 233 -2.47 7.22 8.67
CA CYS A 233 -3.69 6.55 9.15
C CYS A 233 -3.44 5.32 10.02
N SER A 234 -2.19 4.87 10.16
CA SER A 234 -1.84 3.56 10.73
C SER A 234 -1.15 3.64 12.09
N GLU A 235 -0.87 4.86 12.54
CA GLU A 235 -0.16 5.20 13.76
C GLU A 235 -1.11 5.17 14.97
N VAL A 236 -0.57 4.77 16.13
CA VAL A 236 -1.24 4.85 17.44
C VAL A 236 -0.68 6.04 18.22
N GLY A 237 -1.49 7.08 18.45
CA GLY A 237 -1.08 8.28 19.20
C GLY A 237 -1.62 9.58 18.61
N VAL A 238 -1.71 10.63 19.43
CA VAL A 238 -2.26 11.94 19.03
C VAL A 238 -1.37 12.58 17.96
N ALA A 239 -1.97 12.98 16.84
CA ALA A 239 -1.36 13.88 15.86
C ALA A 239 -0.97 15.22 16.50
#